data_AF-X1ELX8-F1
#
_entry.id   AF-X1ELX8-F1
#
_cell.length_a   1.000
_cell.length_b   1.000
_cell.length_c   1.000
_cell.angle_alpha   90.00
_cell.angle_beta   90.00
_cell.angle_gamma   90.00
#
_symmetry.space_group_name_H-M   'P 1'
#
loop_
_entity.id
_entity.type
_entity.pdbx_description
1 polymer ?
#
loop_
_entity_poly.entity_id
_entity_poly.type
_entity_poly.pdbx_seq_one_letter_code
_entity_poly.pdbx_strand_id
1 'polypeptide(L)'
;LIAIGAMVVISLYLFVRHRKFKKAENGRLKIINKDKIIKRIELIETQDERVRPHILHCKYCKSWFESNDFNYLCPVCNHDQIYAAYHCINCQKWYFKDEPSENYYCKNKKCEGVRLVRREKEEIRTILNQKGKHLRKYEIKNRKFSILDS
;
A
#
# COMPACT_ATOMS: atom_id res chain seq x y z
N LEU A 1 -7.87 28.56 63.74
CA LEU A 1 -6.65 28.05 63.08
C LEU A 1 -6.88 26.72 62.33
N ILE A 2 -7.59 25.74 62.90
CA ILE A 2 -7.82 24.42 62.27
C ILE A 2 -8.65 24.48 60.96
N ALA A 3 -9.69 25.34 60.91
CA ALA A 3 -10.56 25.45 59.73
C ALA A 3 -9.86 26.03 58.48
N ILE A 4 -8.89 26.93 58.67
CA ILE A 4 -8.13 27.55 57.58
C ILE A 4 -7.17 26.51 56.96
N GLY A 5 -6.55 25.66 57.79
CA GLY A 5 -5.70 24.57 57.33
C GLY A 5 -6.45 23.56 56.46
N ALA A 6 -7.67 23.17 56.87
CA ALA A 6 -8.49 22.23 56.10
C ALA A 6 -8.90 22.78 54.72
N MET A 7 -9.26 24.05 54.63
CA MET A 7 -9.63 24.72 53.37
C MET A 7 -8.46 24.80 52.37
N VAL A 8 -7.23 25.01 52.87
CA VAL A 8 -6.01 25.05 52.05
C VAL A 8 -5.71 23.67 51.46
N VAL A 9 -5.85 22.60 52.27
CA VAL A 9 -5.62 21.21 51.82
C VAL A 9 -6.63 20.80 50.75
N ILE A 10 -7.91 21.13 50.94
CA ILE A 10 -8.97 20.84 49.95
C ILE A 10 -8.70 21.59 48.64
N SER A 11 -8.32 22.86 48.72
CA SER A 11 -8.00 23.68 47.55
C SER A 11 -6.79 23.13 46.77
N LEU A 12 -5.73 22.71 47.47
CA LEU A 12 -4.56 22.05 46.88
C LEU A 12 -4.92 20.73 46.21
N TYR A 13 -5.76 19.91 46.85
CA TYR A 13 -6.24 18.65 46.29
C TYR A 13 -7.03 18.86 44.99
N LEU A 14 -7.97 19.82 44.99
CA LEU A 14 -8.76 20.17 43.81
C LEU A 14 -7.86 20.69 42.66
N PHE A 15 -6.88 21.54 42.97
CA PHE A 15 -5.95 22.06 41.97
C PHE A 15 -5.07 20.97 41.33
N VAL A 16 -4.51 20.07 42.14
CA VAL A 16 -3.71 18.94 41.66
C VAL A 16 -4.56 18.00 40.81
N ARG A 17 -5.80 17.71 41.24
CA ARG A 17 -6.75 16.91 40.46
C ARG A 17 -7.06 17.56 39.12
N HIS A 18 -7.34 18.86 39.09
CA HIS A 18 -7.67 19.58 37.86
C HIS A 18 -6.48 19.62 36.87
N ARG A 19 -5.24 19.79 37.37
CA ARG A 19 -4.03 19.67 36.53
C ARG A 19 -3.86 18.29 35.93
N LYS A 20 -4.12 17.22 36.69
CA LYS A 20 -4.07 15.84 36.18
C LYS A 20 -5.11 15.60 35.08
N PHE A 21 -6.34 16.11 35.25
CA PHE A 21 -7.39 16.03 34.23
C PHE A 21 -7.02 16.78 32.94
N LYS A 22 -6.57 18.04 33.02
CA LYS A 22 -6.12 18.80 31.84
C LYS A 22 -4.97 18.11 31.10
N LYS A 23 -4.03 17.49 31.82
CA LYS A 23 -2.92 16.75 31.20
C LYS A 23 -3.41 15.50 30.44
N ALA A 24 -4.35 14.75 31.02
CA ALA A 24 -4.95 13.59 30.38
C ALA A 24 -5.78 13.96 29.14
N GLU A 25 -6.55 15.05 29.23
CA GLU A 25 -7.36 15.58 28.13
C GLU A 25 -6.48 16.09 26.97
N ASN A 26 -5.43 16.86 27.28
CA ASN A 26 -4.44 17.27 26.27
C ASN A 26 -3.71 16.07 25.63
N GLY A 27 -3.45 15.01 26.40
CA GLY A 27 -2.92 13.75 25.87
C GLY A 27 -3.87 13.10 24.86
N ARG A 28 -5.16 13.00 25.21
CA ARG A 28 -6.22 12.45 24.32
C ARG A 28 -6.38 13.27 23.05
N LEU A 29 -6.41 14.61 23.15
CA LEU A 29 -6.50 15.51 22.00
C LEU A 29 -5.32 15.32 21.03
N LYS A 30 -4.09 15.13 21.56
CA LYS A 30 -2.92 14.84 20.73
C LYS A 30 -3.03 13.50 20.00
N ILE A 31 -3.57 12.47 20.64
CA ILE A 31 -3.78 11.15 20.01
C ILE A 31 -4.82 11.25 18.89
N ILE A 32 -5.98 11.87 19.16
CA ILE A 32 -7.05 12.06 18.16
C ILE A 32 -6.54 12.85 16.95
N ASN A 33 -5.73 13.89 17.16
CA ASN A 33 -5.13 14.65 16.07
C ASN A 33 -4.14 13.82 15.25
N LYS A 34 -3.33 12.98 15.89
CA LYS A 34 -2.45 12.04 15.18
C LYS A 34 -3.26 11.05 14.33
N ASP A 35 -4.30 10.46 14.90
CA ASP A 35 -5.15 9.49 14.19
C ASP A 35 -5.85 10.12 12.98
N LYS A 36 -6.32 11.37 13.11
CA LYS A 36 -6.90 12.13 11.98
C LYS A 36 -5.89 12.36 10.87
N ILE A 37 -4.65 12.69 11.21
CA ILE A 37 -3.57 12.89 10.23
C ILE A 37 -3.25 11.57 9.52
N ILE A 38 -3.10 10.47 10.28
CA ILE A 38 -2.82 9.14 9.72
C ILE A 38 -3.91 8.72 8.74
N LYS A 39 -5.19 8.83 9.14
CA LYS A 39 -6.33 8.51 8.26
C LYS A 39 -6.32 9.35 6.98
N ARG A 40 -5.94 10.63 7.07
CA ARG A 40 -5.85 11.50 5.89
C ARG A 40 -4.73 11.06 4.95
N ILE A 41 -3.58 10.65 5.49
CA ILE A 41 -2.46 10.12 4.70
C ILE A 41 -2.88 8.82 4.00
N GLU A 42 -3.50 7.88 4.72
CA GLU A 42 -3.99 6.62 4.15
C GLU A 42 -5.00 6.85 3.00
N LEU A 43 -5.90 7.82 3.15
CA LEU A 43 -6.86 8.19 2.10
C LEU A 43 -6.19 8.77 0.84
N ILE A 44 -5.12 9.55 1.00
CA ILE A 44 -4.37 10.12 -0.12
C ILE A 44 -3.58 9.00 -0.83
N GLU A 45 -2.87 8.16 -0.06
CA GLU A 45 -2.08 7.06 -0.61
C GLU A 45 -2.95 6.06 -1.39
N THR A 46 -4.15 5.75 -0.90
CA THR A 46 -5.09 4.85 -1.58
C THR A 46 -5.64 5.44 -2.89
N GLN A 47 -5.84 6.75 -2.96
CA GLN A 47 -6.25 7.42 -4.19
C GLN A 47 -5.13 7.39 -5.24
N ASP A 48 -3.90 7.74 -4.85
CA ASP A 48 -2.75 7.72 -5.75
C ASP A 48 -2.45 6.31 -6.27
N GLU A 49 -2.61 5.29 -5.43
CA GLU A 49 -2.40 3.89 -5.82
C GLU A 49 -3.38 3.40 -6.89
N ARG A 50 -4.62 3.90 -6.90
CA ARG A 50 -5.62 3.50 -7.91
C ARG A 50 -5.30 4.04 -9.30
N VAL A 51 -4.59 5.16 -9.38
CA VAL A 51 -4.16 5.78 -10.65
C VAL A 51 -2.94 5.05 -11.23
N ARG A 52 -2.16 4.35 -10.40
CA ARG A 52 -0.95 3.65 -10.84
C ARG A 52 -1.29 2.38 -11.63
N PRO A 53 -0.58 2.12 -12.75
CA PRO A 53 -0.82 0.93 -13.55
C PRO A 53 -0.44 -0.34 -12.79
N HIS A 54 -1.09 -1.44 -13.14
CA HIS A 54 -0.68 -2.76 -12.75
C HIS A 54 0.60 -3.16 -13.48
N ILE A 55 1.55 -3.68 -12.71
CA ILE A 55 2.69 -4.40 -13.24
C ILE A 55 2.32 -5.87 -13.28
N LEU A 56 2.41 -6.46 -14.47
CA LEU A 56 2.01 -7.82 -14.74
C LEU A 56 3.24 -8.66 -15.12
N HIS A 57 3.24 -9.91 -14.70
CA HIS A 57 4.30 -10.86 -15.02
C HIS A 57 3.69 -12.17 -15.51
N CYS A 58 4.09 -12.61 -16.70
CA CYS A 58 3.73 -13.93 -17.19
C CYS A 58 4.73 -14.97 -16.68
N LYS A 59 4.26 -15.98 -15.96
CA LYS A 59 5.11 -17.07 -15.44
C LYS A 59 5.70 -17.94 -16.55
N TYR A 60 4.96 -18.15 -17.64
CA TYR A 60 5.38 -19.01 -18.75
C TYR A 60 6.52 -18.39 -19.58
N CYS A 61 6.27 -17.22 -20.18
CA CYS A 61 7.25 -16.56 -21.05
C CYS A 61 8.14 -15.53 -20.31
N LYS A 62 8.03 -15.43 -18.98
CA LYS A 62 8.82 -14.53 -18.10
C LYS A 62 8.78 -13.05 -18.49
N SER A 63 7.77 -12.66 -19.27
CA SER A 63 7.62 -11.30 -19.81
C SER A 63 6.93 -10.39 -18.80
N TRP A 64 7.27 -9.11 -18.84
CA TRP A 64 6.79 -8.07 -17.94
C TRP A 64 5.96 -7.05 -18.70
N PHE A 65 4.81 -6.69 -18.14
CA PHE A 65 3.88 -5.76 -18.78
C PHE A 65 3.40 -4.68 -17.81
N GLU A 66 3.07 -3.51 -18.34
CA GLU A 66 2.27 -2.49 -17.67
C GLU A 66 0.87 -2.47 -18.27
N SER A 67 -0.16 -2.37 -17.43
CA SER A 67 -1.57 -2.30 -17.86
C SER A 67 -2.40 -1.54 -16.82
N ASN A 68 -3.40 -0.77 -17.25
CA ASN A 68 -4.37 -0.19 -16.32
C ASN A 68 -5.41 -1.21 -15.86
N ASP A 69 -5.65 -2.25 -16.67
CA ASP A 69 -6.60 -3.31 -16.39
C ASP A 69 -5.88 -4.63 -16.15
N PHE A 70 -6.45 -5.47 -15.29
CA PHE A 70 -5.93 -6.80 -15.05
C PHE A 70 -6.50 -7.82 -16.04
N ASN A 71 -5.61 -8.52 -16.75
CA ASN A 71 -5.96 -9.58 -17.70
C ASN A 71 -5.24 -10.86 -17.32
N TYR A 72 -5.95 -11.99 -17.37
CA TYR A 72 -5.41 -13.31 -17.01
C TYR A 72 -4.56 -13.92 -18.13
N LEU A 73 -4.79 -13.51 -19.38
CA LEU A 73 -4.17 -14.09 -20.57
C LEU A 73 -2.88 -13.36 -20.95
N CYS A 74 -1.83 -14.08 -21.32
CA CYS A 74 -0.61 -13.43 -21.82
C CYS A 74 -0.71 -13.02 -23.28
N PRO A 75 -0.43 -11.75 -23.66
CA PRO A 75 -0.53 -11.29 -25.05
C PRO A 75 0.59 -11.85 -25.94
N VAL A 76 1.64 -12.41 -25.35
CA VAL A 76 2.79 -12.99 -26.05
C VAL A 76 2.62 -14.48 -26.29
N CYS A 77 2.26 -15.24 -25.25
CA CYS A 77 2.21 -16.71 -25.31
C CYS A 77 0.80 -17.30 -25.17
N ASN A 78 -0.22 -16.47 -24.96
CA ASN A 78 -1.63 -16.87 -24.86
C ASN A 78 -1.96 -17.87 -23.74
N HIS A 79 -1.07 -18.02 -22.76
CA HIS A 79 -1.32 -18.77 -21.53
C HIS A 79 -2.01 -17.90 -20.48
N ASP A 80 -2.87 -18.51 -19.69
CA ASP A 80 -3.64 -17.96 -18.56
C ASP A 80 -2.80 -17.79 -17.27
N GLN A 81 -1.51 -17.48 -17.42
CA GLN A 81 -0.54 -17.45 -16.32
C GLN A 81 0.06 -16.06 -16.10
N ILE A 82 -0.78 -15.02 -16.19
CA ILE A 82 -0.40 -13.65 -15.78
C ILE A 82 -0.71 -13.42 -14.31
N TYR A 83 0.26 -12.83 -13.62
CA TYR A 83 0.17 -12.46 -12.23
C TYR A 83 0.38 -10.96 -12.05
N ALA A 84 -0.34 -10.36 -11.10
CA ALA A 84 -0.02 -9.04 -10.58
C ALA A 84 1.31 -9.12 -9.78
N ALA A 85 2.28 -8.31 -10.19
CA ALA A 85 3.61 -8.28 -9.62
C ALA A 85 3.80 -7.08 -8.69
N TYR A 86 4.23 -7.34 -7.47
CA TYR A 86 4.49 -6.35 -6.45
C TYR A 86 5.95 -6.40 -6.01
N HIS A 87 6.57 -5.23 -5.88
CA HIS A 87 7.94 -5.10 -5.43
C HIS A 87 8.00 -4.53 -4.01
N CYS A 88 8.58 -5.27 -3.07
CA CYS A 88 8.77 -4.76 -1.72
C CYS A 88 10.05 -3.92 -1.66
N ILE A 89 9.94 -2.62 -1.36
CA ILE A 89 11.09 -1.71 -1.27
C ILE A 89 12.05 -2.04 -0.12
N ASN A 90 11.55 -2.64 0.96
CA ASN A 90 12.36 -2.91 2.15
C ASN A 90 13.26 -4.14 1.94
N CYS A 91 12.73 -5.21 1.34
CA CYS A 91 13.52 -6.43 1.11
C CYS A 91 13.88 -6.70 -0.35
N GLN A 92 13.48 -5.84 -1.28
CA GLN A 92 13.80 -5.91 -2.72
C GLN A 92 13.31 -7.21 -3.40
N LYS A 93 12.31 -7.87 -2.80
CA LYS A 93 11.71 -9.11 -3.30
C LYS A 93 10.46 -8.82 -4.12
N TRP A 94 10.28 -9.62 -5.16
CA TRP A 94 9.09 -9.66 -5.98
C TRP A 94 8.06 -10.65 -5.43
N TYR A 95 6.81 -10.23 -5.41
CA TYR A 95 5.66 -11.02 -5.01
C TYR A 95 4.68 -11.08 -6.17
N PHE A 96 4.23 -12.29 -6.51
CA PHE A 96 3.29 -12.53 -7.61
C PHE A 96 1.96 -12.99 -7.04
N LYS A 97 0.88 -12.42 -7.54
CA LYS A 97 -0.48 -12.62 -7.06
C LYS A 97 -1.41 -12.89 -8.24
N ASP A 98 -2.33 -13.83 -8.06
CA ASP A 98 -3.28 -14.21 -9.11
C ASP A 98 -4.21 -13.05 -9.47
N GLU A 99 -4.55 -12.20 -8.49
CA GLU A 99 -5.40 -11.03 -8.67
C GLU A 99 -4.80 -9.81 -7.96
N PRO A 100 -5.00 -8.59 -8.50
CA PRO A 100 -4.59 -7.37 -7.82
C PRO A 100 -5.47 -7.08 -6.59
N SER A 101 -4.84 -6.70 -5.49
CA SER A 101 -5.53 -6.27 -4.26
C SER A 101 -4.72 -5.17 -3.57
N GLU A 102 -5.40 -4.39 -2.72
CA GLU A 102 -4.78 -3.38 -1.85
C GLU A 102 -4.25 -4.01 -0.53
N ASN A 103 -4.70 -5.23 -0.20
CA ASN A 103 -4.46 -5.89 1.10
C ASN A 103 -3.35 -6.94 1.08
N TYR A 104 -2.33 -6.75 0.23
CA TYR A 104 -1.17 -7.64 0.22
C TYR A 104 -0.04 -7.10 1.07
N TYR A 105 0.64 -8.00 1.79
CA TYR A 105 1.74 -7.67 2.68
C TYR A 105 2.97 -8.52 2.37
N CYS A 106 4.13 -7.95 2.68
CA CYS A 106 5.41 -8.61 2.55
C CYS A 106 5.47 -9.81 3.50
N LYS A 107 5.82 -11.00 2.98
CA LYS A 107 5.95 -12.22 3.80
C LYS A 107 7.31 -12.34 4.51
N ASN A 108 8.22 -11.39 4.29
CA ASN A 108 9.53 -11.43 4.92
C ASN A 108 9.42 -11.02 6.39
N LYS A 109 9.99 -11.82 7.30
CA LYS A 109 10.01 -11.56 8.75
C LYS A 109 10.61 -10.19 9.10
N LYS A 110 11.56 -9.69 8.30
CA LYS A 110 12.17 -8.35 8.49
C LYS A 110 11.27 -7.19 8.01
N CYS A 111 10.13 -7.49 7.38
CA CYS A 111 9.22 -6.51 6.79
C CYS A 111 7.80 -6.73 7.30
N GLU A 112 7.66 -7.13 8.56
CA GLU A 112 6.37 -7.33 9.19
C GLU A 112 5.50 -6.06 9.11
N GLY A 113 4.25 -6.23 8.69
CA GLY A 113 3.32 -5.11 8.47
C GLY A 113 3.56 -4.27 7.20
N VAL A 114 4.62 -4.52 6.42
CA VAL A 114 4.89 -3.73 5.20
C VAL A 114 3.91 -4.14 4.09
N ARG A 115 3.03 -3.21 3.73
CA ARG A 115 2.07 -3.37 2.63
C ARG A 115 2.78 -3.34 1.26
N LEU A 116 2.31 -4.19 0.36
CA LEU A 116 2.75 -4.28 -1.03
C LEU A 116 1.89 -3.34 -1.87
N VAL A 117 2.46 -2.19 -2.20
CA VAL A 117 1.76 -1.11 -2.91
C VAL A 117 2.06 -1.13 -4.40
N ARG A 118 1.13 -0.61 -5.20
CA ARG A 118 1.40 -0.33 -6.62
C ARG A 118 2.40 0.82 -6.73
N ARG A 119 3.35 0.69 -7.64
CA ARG A 119 4.45 1.64 -7.83
C ARG A 119 4.33 2.33 -9.18
N GLU A 120 5.03 3.43 -9.32
CA GLU A 120 5.15 4.14 -10.59
C GLU A 120 5.88 3.28 -11.62
N LYS A 121 5.47 3.39 -12.89
CA LYS A 121 6.01 2.57 -13.97
C LYS A 121 7.50 2.89 -14.21
N GLU A 122 7.92 4.13 -14.04
CA GLU A 122 9.30 4.60 -14.21
C GLU A 122 10.24 3.94 -13.20
N GLU A 123 9.81 3.84 -11.95
CA GLU A 123 10.57 3.18 -10.89
C GLU A 123 10.74 1.70 -11.20
N ILE A 124 9.65 1.02 -11.56
CA ILE A 124 9.66 -0.41 -11.87
C ILE A 124 10.49 -0.70 -13.11
N ARG A 125 10.40 0.14 -14.14
CA ARG A 125 11.23 0.05 -15.34
C ARG A 125 12.71 0.14 -14.98
N THR A 126 13.09 1.05 -14.08
CA THR A 126 14.48 1.18 -13.62
C THR A 126 14.97 -0.10 -12.92
N ILE A 127 14.17 -0.65 -11.99
CA ILE A 127 14.50 -1.88 -11.26
C ILE A 127 14.62 -3.09 -12.21
N LEU A 128 13.74 -3.20 -13.21
CA LEU A 128 13.77 -4.28 -14.18
C LEU A 128 14.95 -4.17 -15.14
N ASN A 129 15.26 -2.95 -15.61
CA ASN A 129 16.39 -2.70 -16.51
C ASN A 129 17.73 -3.06 -15.87
N GLN A 130 17.91 -2.79 -14.57
CA GLN A 130 19.10 -3.24 -13.81
C GLN A 130 19.28 -4.76 -13.82
N LYS A 131 18.20 -5.52 -14.05
CA LYS A 131 18.21 -6.99 -14.15
C LYS A 131 18.14 -7.50 -15.59
N GLY A 132 18.33 -6.63 -16.59
CA GLY A 132 18.24 -6.97 -18.01
C GLY A 132 16.82 -7.33 -18.48
N LYS A 133 15.78 -6.86 -17.77
CA LYS A 133 14.38 -7.13 -18.09
C LYS A 133 13.70 -5.86 -18.59
N HIS A 134 12.76 -6.02 -19.52
CA HIS A 134 12.04 -4.90 -20.11
C HIS A 134 10.56 -4.91 -19.75
N LEU A 135 10.07 -3.76 -19.28
CA LEU A 135 8.64 -3.52 -19.05
C LEU A 135 7.97 -3.05 -20.34
N ARG A 136 7.07 -3.87 -20.89
CA ARG A 136 6.35 -3.61 -22.14
C ARG A 136 4.92 -3.12 -21.86
N LYS A 137 4.29 -2.44 -22.81
CA LYS A 137 2.85 -2.18 -22.71
C LYS A 137 2.08 -3.48 -22.94
N TYR A 138 1.00 -3.66 -22.19
CA TYR A 138 0.09 -4.76 -22.40
C TYR A 138 -0.83 -4.45 -23.60
N GLU A 139 -0.66 -5.21 -24.69
CA GLU A 139 -1.44 -5.02 -25.92
C GLU A 139 -1.98 -6.38 -26.38
N ILE A 140 -3.30 -6.54 -26.38
CA ILE A 140 -3.94 -7.76 -26.87
C ILE A 140 -3.76 -7.81 -28.39
N LYS A 141 -3.15 -8.88 -28.89
CA LYS A 141 -3.15 -9.15 -30.33
C LYS A 141 -4.58 -9.46 -30.75
N ASN A 142 -5.26 -8.52 -31.40
CA ASN A 142 -6.50 -8.79 -32.11
C ASN A 142 -6.21 -9.83 -33.19
N ARG A 143 -6.51 -11.10 -32.91
CA ARG A 143 -6.57 -12.12 -33.96
C ARG A 143 -7.78 -11.76 -34.81
N LYS A 144 -7.54 -11.23 -36.01
CA LYS A 144 -8.58 -11.22 -37.06
C LYS A 144 -8.97 -12.68 -37.24
N PHE A 145 -10.16 -13.06 -36.79
CA PHE A 145 -10.74 -14.35 -37.15
C PHE A 145 -10.96 -14.32 -38.66
N SER A 146 -10.10 -14.98 -39.43
CA SER A 146 -10.38 -15.27 -40.83
C SER A 146 -11.45 -16.37 -40.84
N ILE A 147 -12.68 -16.00 -41.20
CA ILE A 147 -13.85 -16.90 -41.31
C ILE A 147 -13.77 -17.77 -42.59
N LEU A 148 -12.57 -18.13 -43.05
CA LEU A 148 -12.37 -18.83 -44.34
C LEU A 148 -11.44 -20.05 -44.22
N ASP A 149 -11.64 -20.85 -43.17
CA ASP A 149 -11.24 -22.25 -43.16
C ASP A 149 -12.46 -23.07 -42.68
N SER A 150 -13.45 -23.24 -43.56
CA SER A 150 -14.59 -24.14 -43.38
C SER A 150 -15.01 -24.68 -44.73
#